data_AF-A0A2V5MMS5-F1
#
_entry.id   AF-A0A2V5MMS5-F1
#
_cell.length_a   1.000
_cell.length_b   1.000
_cell.length_c   1.000
_cell.angle_alpha   90.00
_cell.angle_beta   90.00
_cell.angle_gamma   90.00
#
_symmetry.space_group_name_H-M   'P 1'
#
loop_
_entity.id
_entity.type
_entity.pdbx_description
1 polymer ?
#
loop_
_entity_poly.entity_id
_entity_poly.type
_entity_poly.pdbx_seq_one_letter_code
_entity_poly.pdbx_strand_id
1 'polypeptide(L)'
;AEQHGGKTNLENLAFACCYCNRYKGPNLSGVDPESRKITPLFHPRRDEWREHFAWNGARLAGRTATGRATIQTLRVNRADAVAVRQILMREGVYPLE
;
A
#
# COMPACT_ATOMS: atom_id res chain seq x y z
N ALA A 1 -12.27 8.33 -3.85
CA ALA A 1 -12.04 9.78 -3.97
C ALA A 1 -13.33 10.55 -3.73
N GLU A 2 -14.43 10.13 -4.36
CA GLU A 2 -15.74 10.79 -4.27
C GLU A 2 -16.27 10.94 -2.83
N GLN A 3 -16.04 9.94 -1.96
CA GLN A 3 -16.38 10.03 -0.54
C GLN A 3 -15.78 11.27 0.16
N HIS A 4 -14.65 11.78 -0.33
CA HIS A 4 -13.96 12.96 0.20
C HIS A 4 -14.07 14.17 -0.76
N GLY A 5 -15.05 14.17 -1.67
CA GLY A 5 -15.29 15.24 -2.64
C GLY A 5 -14.32 15.26 -3.84
N GLY A 6 -13.50 14.23 -4.02
CA GLY A 6 -12.55 14.13 -5.13
C GLY A 6 -13.22 13.68 -6.44
N LYS A 7 -12.77 14.25 -7.57
CA LYS A 7 -13.30 13.92 -8.92
C LYS A 7 -12.82 12.56 -9.42
N THR A 8 -13.66 11.86 -10.19
CA THR A 8 -13.30 10.61 -10.88
C THR A 8 -12.67 10.93 -12.24
N ASN A 9 -11.41 11.35 -12.24
CA ASN A 9 -10.64 11.62 -13.46
C ASN A 9 -9.26 10.95 -13.41
N LEU A 10 -8.63 10.77 -14.57
CA LEU A 10 -7.36 10.04 -14.68
C LEU A 10 -6.24 10.67 -13.84
N GLU A 11 -6.25 11.99 -13.68
CA GLU A 11 -5.30 12.73 -12.85
C GLU A 11 -5.46 12.47 -11.35
N ASN A 12 -6.59 11.91 -10.91
CA ASN A 12 -6.87 11.59 -9.50
C ASN A 12 -6.94 10.08 -9.21
N LEU A 13 -7.11 9.22 -10.23
CA LEU A 13 -7.25 7.76 -10.09
C LEU A 13 -5.92 6.98 -10.07
N ALA A 14 -5.57 6.29 -8.99
CA ALA A 14 -4.39 5.43 -8.97
C ALA A 14 -4.74 3.96 -9.24
N PHE A 15 -3.83 3.21 -9.88
CA PHE A 15 -4.01 1.77 -10.05
C PHE A 15 -3.92 1.06 -8.70
N ALA A 16 -4.98 0.35 -8.33
CA ALA A 16 -5.08 -0.37 -7.06
C ALA A 16 -5.95 -1.61 -7.23
N CYS A 17 -5.64 -2.67 -6.47
CA CYS A 17 -6.53 -3.81 -6.37
C CYS A 17 -7.80 -3.46 -5.57
N CYS A 18 -8.86 -4.26 -5.73
CA CYS A 18 -10.13 -4.04 -5.04
C CYS A 18 -9.99 -3.94 -3.51
N TYR A 19 -9.09 -4.72 -2.90
CA TYR A 19 -8.82 -4.67 -1.46
C TYR A 19 -8.18 -3.35 -1.04
N CYS A 20 -7.07 -2.96 -1.68
CA CYS A 20 -6.38 -1.71 -1.34
C CYS A 20 -7.29 -0.51 -1.57
N ASN A 21 -8.08 -0.50 -2.65
CA ASN A 21 -9.04 0.55 -2.92
C ASN A 21 -10.13 0.64 -1.83
N ARG A 22 -10.68 -0.51 -1.41
CA ARG A 22 -11.69 -0.59 -0.34
C ARG A 22 -11.14 -0.11 1.01
N TYR A 23 -9.93 -0.53 1.40
CA TYR A 23 -9.33 -0.10 2.67
C TYR A 23 -8.87 1.37 2.63
N LYS A 24 -8.41 1.88 1.48
CA LYS A 24 -8.01 3.30 1.35
C LYS A 24 -9.21 4.23 1.29
N GLY A 25 -10.32 3.82 0.68
CA GLY A 25 -11.52 4.65 0.48
C GLY A 25 -11.90 5.52 1.69
N PRO A 26 -12.08 4.95 2.89
CA PRO A 26 -12.42 5.71 4.09
C PRO A 26 -11.22 6.34 4.82
N ASN A 27 -9.97 6.01 4.46
CA ASN A 27 -8.78 6.35 5.24
C ASN A 27 -7.81 7.27 4.47
N LEU A 28 -7.60 8.49 5.00
CA LEU A 28 -6.55 9.40 4.53
C LEU A 28 -5.23 9.23 5.31
N SER A 29 -5.32 8.73 6.54
CA SER A 29 -4.22 8.45 7.45
C SER A 29 -4.38 7.09 8.10
N GLY A 30 -3.33 6.64 8.78
CA GLY A 30 -3.31 5.44 9.60
C GLY A 30 -2.44 5.65 10.82
N VAL A 31 -2.38 4.66 11.71
CA VAL A 31 -1.44 4.66 12.84
C VAL A 31 -0.16 3.98 12.40
N ASP A 32 0.98 4.62 12.56
CA ASP A 32 2.27 3.96 12.38
C ASP A 32 2.47 2.93 13.51
N PRO A 33 2.67 1.63 13.21
CA PRO A 33 2.77 0.61 14.23
C PRO A 33 3.96 0.80 15.19
N GLU A 34 5.04 1.43 14.73
CA GLU A 34 6.23 1.67 15.55
C GLU A 34 6.08 2.92 16.43
N SER A 35 5.85 4.09 15.83
CA SER A 35 5.80 5.36 16.58
C SER A 35 4.45 5.60 17.27
N ARG A 36 3.41 4.83 16.92
CA ARG A 36 2.01 5.00 17.39
C ARG A 36 1.37 6.34 17.01
N LYS A 37 2.02 7.13 16.15
CA LYS A 37 1.51 8.42 15.67
C LYS A 37 0.56 8.24 14.49
N ILE A 38 -0.46 9.10 14.42
CA ILE A 38 -1.29 9.24 13.23
C ILE A 38 -0.40 9.79 12.11
N THR A 39 -0.29 9.05 11.01
CA THR A 39 0.57 9.34 9.88
C THR A 39 -0.23 9.28 8.58
N PRO A 40 -0.04 10.22 7.63
CA PRO A 40 -0.65 10.13 6.31
C PRO A 40 -0.36 8.80 5.62
N LEU A 41 -1.32 8.29 4.84
CA LEU A 41 -1.06 7.16 3.97
C LEU A 41 -0.32 7.61 2.71
N PHE A 42 0.45 6.69 2.11
CA PHE A 42 1.18 6.91 0.87
C PHE A 42 0.28 7.47 -0.23
N HIS A 43 0.80 8.46 -0.93
CA HIS A 43 0.17 9.15 -2.03
C HIS A 43 0.89 8.82 -3.35
N PRO A 44 0.34 7.92 -4.20
CA PRO A 44 1.03 7.34 -5.36
C PRO A 44 1.38 8.31 -6.50
N ARG A 45 1.08 9.61 -6.36
CA ARG A 45 1.43 10.69 -7.31
C ARG A 45 2.33 11.77 -6.74
N ARG A 46 2.55 11.75 -5.43
CA ARG A 46 3.32 12.78 -4.72
C ARG A 46 4.54 12.19 -4.04
N ASP A 47 4.44 10.92 -3.66
CA ASP A 47 5.44 10.23 -2.88
C ASP A 47 6.23 9.27 -3.77
N GLU A 48 7.54 9.14 -3.52
CA GLU A 48 8.39 8.20 -4.24
C GLU A 48 8.30 6.80 -3.61
N TRP A 49 8.02 5.78 -4.42
CA TRP A 49 7.83 4.42 -3.92
C TRP A 49 9.06 3.88 -3.17
N ARG A 50 10.26 4.11 -3.71
CA ARG A 50 11.52 3.57 -3.17
C ARG A 50 11.92 4.22 -1.84
N GLU A 51 11.43 5.42 -1.54
CA GLU A 51 11.64 6.06 -0.23
C GLU A 51 10.82 5.38 0.86
N HIS A 52 9.58 5.01 0.54
CA HIS A 52 8.62 4.50 1.51
C HIS A 52 8.62 2.98 1.66
N PHE A 53 8.99 2.25 0.61
CA PHE A 53 8.81 0.81 0.54
C PHE A 53 10.03 0.07 0.01
N ALA A 54 10.16 -1.17 0.47
CA ALA A 54 11.02 -2.16 -0.15
C ALA A 54 10.37 -3.54 -0.06
N TRP A 55 10.68 -4.41 -1.02
CA TRP A 55 10.31 -5.80 -0.92
C TRP A 55 11.27 -6.56 0.01
N ASN A 56 10.70 -7.42 0.85
CA ASN A 56 11.41 -8.44 1.63
C ASN A 56 10.75 -9.79 1.30
N GLY A 57 11.24 -10.40 0.21
CA GLY A 57 10.56 -11.52 -0.44
C GLY A 57 9.11 -11.15 -0.78
N ALA A 58 8.15 -12.00 -0.41
CA ALA A 58 6.72 -11.81 -0.67
C ALA A 58 6.04 -10.73 0.21
N ARG A 59 6.75 -10.13 1.17
CA ARG A 59 6.20 -9.10 2.05
C ARG A 59 6.74 -7.73 1.67
N LEU A 60 5.87 -6.72 1.74
CA LEU A 60 6.29 -5.33 1.60
C LEU A 60 6.75 -4.80 2.97
N ALA A 61 7.95 -4.22 3.03
CA ALA A 61 8.48 -3.53 4.20
C ALA A 61 8.29 -2.01 4.06
N GLY A 62 7.88 -1.36 5.13
CA GLY A 62 7.77 0.10 5.19
C GLY A 62 9.04 0.71 5.76
N ARG A 63 9.73 1.54 4.97
CA ARG A 63 10.97 2.23 5.35
C ARG A 63 10.73 3.49 6.18
N THR A 64 9.54 4.08 6.05
CA THR A 64 9.13 5.27 6.81
C THR A 64 7.80 5.04 7.54
N ALA A 65 7.44 5.95 8.44
CA ALA A 65 6.15 5.95 9.12
C ALA A 65 4.97 5.90 8.13
N THR A 66 5.02 6.69 7.04
CA THR A 66 4.02 6.65 5.95
C THR A 66 3.92 5.26 5.34
N GLY A 67 5.06 4.62 5.05
CA GLY A 67 5.09 3.28 4.46
C GLY A 67 4.48 2.23 5.39
N ARG A 68 4.88 2.23 6.68
CA ARG A 68 4.37 1.27 7.67
C ARG A 68 2.89 1.47 7.96
N ALA A 69 2.43 2.71 8.15
CA ALA A 69 1.02 3.04 8.33
C ALA A 69 0.20 2.61 7.10
N THR A 70 0.73 2.79 5.89
CA THR A 70 0.08 2.33 4.64
C THR A 70 -0.04 0.81 4.58
N ILE A 71 1.03 0.08 4.85
CA ILE A 71 1.02 -1.38 4.83
C ILE A 71 0.00 -1.93 5.83
N GLN A 72 -0.04 -1.36 7.03
CA GLN A 72 -0.96 -1.77 8.09
C GLN A 72 -2.42 -1.44 7.72
N THR A 73 -2.70 -0.19 7.34
CA THR A 73 -4.06 0.30 7.06
C THR A 73 -4.66 -0.38 5.84
N LEU A 74 -3.89 -0.56 4.78
CA LEU A 74 -4.35 -1.21 3.54
C LEU A 74 -4.25 -2.74 3.59
N ARG A 75 -3.69 -3.30 4.67
CA ARG A 75 -3.46 -4.74 4.87
C ARG A 75 -2.74 -5.37 3.68
N VAL A 76 -1.69 -4.70 3.20
CA VAL A 76 -0.93 -5.09 1.98
C VAL A 76 -0.30 -6.47 2.12
N ASN A 77 0.04 -6.86 3.35
CA ASN A 77 0.66 -8.14 3.71
C ASN A 77 -0.32 -9.12 4.35
N ARG A 78 -1.62 -9.06 4.00
CA ARG A 78 -2.58 -10.10 4.39
C ARG A 78 -2.11 -11.49 3.93
N ALA A 79 -2.44 -12.53 4.69
CA ALA A 79 -1.83 -13.85 4.56
C ALA A 79 -2.04 -14.47 3.17
N ASP A 80 -3.24 -14.34 2.60
CA ASP A 80 -3.58 -14.76 1.24
C ASP A 80 -2.74 -14.06 0.17
N ALA A 81 -2.56 -12.73 0.28
CA ALA A 81 -1.75 -11.98 -0.67
C ALA A 81 -0.27 -12.38 -0.63
N VAL A 82 0.26 -12.63 0.56
CA VAL A 82 1.65 -13.11 0.73
C VAL A 82 1.79 -14.52 0.15
N ALA A 83 0.84 -15.42 0.42
CA ALA A 83 0.85 -16.78 -0.11
C ALA A 83 0.83 -16.80 -1.66
N VAL A 84 -0.02 -15.97 -2.29
CA VAL A 84 -0.07 -15.84 -3.75
C VAL A 84 1.28 -15.36 -4.29
N ARG A 85 1.87 -14.30 -3.72
CA ARG A 85 3.20 -13.81 -4.14
C ARG A 85 4.27 -14.90 -4.00
N GLN A 86 4.25 -15.69 -2.93
CA GLN A 86 5.17 -16.82 -2.75
C GLN A 86 5.03 -17.91 -3.81
N ILE A 87 3.80 -18.19 -4.27
CA ILE A 87 3.57 -19.14 -5.38
C ILE A 87 4.14 -18.57 -6.68
N LEU A 88 3.77 -17.33 -7.02
CA LEU A 88 4.21 -16.70 -8.27
C LEU A 88 5.73 -16.52 -8.34
N MET A 89 6.40 -16.28 -7.22
CA MET A 89 7.86 -16.26 -7.12
C MET A 89 8.49 -17.63 -7.39
N ARG A 90 7.91 -18.71 -6.84
CA ARG A 90 8.40 -20.07 -7.09
C ARG A 90 8.25 -20.47 -8.56
N GLU A 91 7.25 -19.94 -9.24
CA GLU A 91 7.00 -20.15 -10.67
C GLU A 91 7.84 -19.22 -11.57
N GLY A 92 8.58 -18.26 -11.00
CA GLY A 92 9.41 -17.32 -11.76
C GLY A 92 8.63 -16.25 -12.53
N VAL A 93 7.33 -16.07 -12.24
CA VAL A 93 6.42 -15.14 -12.95
C VAL A 93 6.08 -13.87 -12.14
N TYR A 94 6.71 -13.68 -10.98
CA TYR A 94 6.56 -12.48 -10.16
C TYR A 94 7.88 -11.70 -10.12
N PRO A 95 7.91 -10.46 -10.63
CA PRO A 95 9.08 -9.61 -10.46
C PRO A 95 9.13 -9.07 -9.02
N LEU A 96 10.35 -8.94 -8.49
CA LEU A 96 10.63 -8.16 -7.29
C LEU A 96 11.42 -6.88 -7.58
N GLU A 97 11.82 -6.69 -8.83
CA GLU A 97 12.38 -5.49 -9.45
C GLU A 97 11.87 -5.36 -10.89
#